data_AF-A0A699XCZ1-F1
#
_entry.id   AF-A0A699XCZ1-F1
#
_cell.length_a   1.000
_cell.length_b   1.000
_cell.length_c   1.000
_cell.angle_alpha   90.00
_cell.angle_beta   90.00
_cell.angle_gamma   90.00
#
_symmetry.space_group_name_H-M   'P 1'
#
loop_
_entity.id
_entity.type
_entity.pdbx_description
1 polymer ?
#
loop_
_entity_poly.entity_id
_entity_poly.type
_entity_poly.pdbx_seq_one_letter_code
_entity_poly.pdbx_strand_id
1 'polypeptide(L)'
;PIGLGARDSLRLEAGLCLYGHDMNTDTTPIQASLLWAISKVRRADGARAGGFPGADQVFAQHQSGAARKRVGLLPQERTPVREGAEIVDAN
;
A
#
# COMPACT_ATOMS: atom_id res chain seq x y z
N PRO A 1 5.08 27.67 10.07
CA PRO A 1 4.15 26.61 10.56
C PRO A 1 3.21 26.15 9.44
N ILE A 2 2.80 24.87 9.44
CA ILE A 2 1.92 24.28 8.42
C ILE A 2 0.78 23.50 9.08
N GLY A 3 -0.41 23.54 8.49
CA GLY A 3 -1.60 22.85 9.00
C GLY A 3 -1.68 21.37 8.59
N LEU A 4 -2.58 20.62 9.24
CA LEU A 4 -2.78 19.19 8.97
C LEU A 4 -3.28 18.91 7.55
N GLY A 5 -4.16 19.75 6.99
CA GLY A 5 -4.65 19.59 5.61
C GLY A 5 -3.53 19.65 4.59
N ALA A 6 -2.63 20.63 4.71
CA ALA A 6 -1.48 20.73 3.80
C ALA A 6 -0.48 19.58 3.97
N ARG A 7 -0.31 19.06 5.19
CA ARG A 7 0.47 17.84 5.43
C ARG A 7 -0.13 16.62 4.73
N ASP A 8 -1.45 16.47 4.75
CA ASP A 8 -2.14 15.36 4.08
C ASP A 8 -2.05 15.45 2.55
N SER A 9 -2.14 16.66 1.99
CA SER A 9 -1.90 16.86 0.56
C SER A 9 -0.47 16.47 0.15
N LEU A 10 0.55 16.97 0.90
CA LEU A 10 1.96 16.70 0.58
C LEU A 10 2.31 15.21 0.68
N ARG A 11 1.82 14.48 1.70
CA ARG A 11 2.10 13.05 1.83
C ARG A 11 1.44 12.24 0.71
N LEU A 12 0.25 12.63 0.28
CA LEU A 12 -0.49 11.94 -0.77
C LEU A 12 0.21 12.11 -2.12
N GLU A 13 0.67 13.32 -2.43
CA GLU A 13 1.48 13.62 -3.62
C GLU A 13 2.80 12.85 -3.62
N ALA A 14 3.45 12.71 -2.46
CA ALA A 14 4.66 11.91 -2.29
C ALA A 14 4.41 10.38 -2.31
N GLY A 15 3.16 9.94 -2.40
CA GLY A 15 2.78 8.52 -2.39
C GLY A 15 3.00 7.80 -1.05
N LEU A 16 3.14 8.56 0.05
CA LEU A 16 3.36 8.03 1.39
C LEU A 16 2.04 7.55 2.00
N CYS A 17 2.10 6.36 2.61
CA CYS A 17 0.94 5.77 3.27
C CYS A 17 0.63 6.47 4.59
N LEU A 18 -0.65 6.67 4.86
CA LEU A 18 -1.19 7.06 6.15
C LEU A 18 -1.86 5.83 6.79
N TYR A 19 -1.31 5.37 7.92
CA TYR A 19 -1.91 4.26 8.68
C TYR A 19 -3.31 4.62 9.14
N GLY A 20 -4.25 3.67 9.04
CA GLY A 20 -5.68 3.88 9.27
C GLY A 20 -6.47 4.23 8.00
N HIS A 21 -5.81 4.75 6.96
CA HIS A 21 -6.43 5.09 5.67
C HIS A 21 -5.93 4.16 4.56
N ASP A 22 -4.63 4.18 4.27
CA ASP A 22 -4.03 3.41 3.17
C ASP A 22 -3.66 1.98 3.56
N MET A 23 -3.45 1.74 4.86
CA MET A 23 -3.09 0.44 5.42
C MET A 23 -3.50 0.34 6.89
N ASN A 24 -3.78 -0.87 7.34
CA ASN A 24 -4.10 -1.22 8.72
C ASN A 24 -3.65 -2.67 8.99
N THR A 25 -4.11 -3.26 10.10
CA THR A 25 -3.81 -4.65 10.48
C THR A 25 -4.25 -5.70 9.46
N ASP A 26 -5.21 -5.38 8.60
CA ASP A 26 -5.80 -6.29 7.62
C ASP A 26 -5.19 -6.12 6.22
N THR A 27 -4.21 -5.22 6.09
CA THR A 27 -3.50 -4.95 4.83
C THR A 27 -2.08 -5.47 4.89
N THR A 28 -1.76 -6.43 4.04
CA THR A 28 -0.38 -6.97 3.97
C THR A 28 0.58 -5.98 3.30
N PRO A 29 1.90 -6.12 3.50
CA PRO A 29 2.89 -5.32 2.78
C PRO A 29 2.80 -5.46 1.25
N ILE A 30 2.37 -6.60 0.73
CA ILE A 30 2.16 -6.79 -0.72
C ILE A 30 0.95 -5.99 -1.19
N GLN A 31 -0.16 -6.07 -0.47
CA GLN A 31 -1.38 -5.31 -0.76
C GLN A 31 -1.14 -3.79 -0.66
N ALA A 32 -0.32 -3.33 0.29
CA ALA A 32 0.01 -1.91 0.46
C ALA A 32 1.04 -1.37 -0.56
N SER A 33 1.56 -2.21 -1.46
CA SER A 33 2.68 -1.87 -2.36
C SER A 33 3.97 -1.49 -1.61
N LEU A 34 4.25 -2.15 -0.49
CA LEU A 34 5.37 -1.89 0.43
C LEU A 34 6.39 -3.04 0.53
N LEU A 35 6.44 -3.95 -0.44
CA LEU A 35 7.43 -5.04 -0.49
C LEU A 35 8.88 -4.54 -0.32
N TRP A 36 9.17 -3.32 -0.78
CA TRP A 36 10.48 -2.70 -0.66
C TRP A 36 10.96 -2.55 0.80
N ALA A 37 10.04 -2.44 1.76
CA ALA A 37 10.36 -2.35 3.19
C ALA A 37 10.86 -3.68 3.77
N ILE A 38 10.61 -4.80 3.09
CA ILE A 38 11.13 -6.11 3.46
C ILE A 38 12.49 -6.30 2.80
N SER A 39 13.53 -6.37 3.62
CA SER A 39 14.91 -6.58 3.14
C SER A 39 15.03 -7.87 2.34
N LYS A 40 15.82 -7.83 1.25
CA LYS A 40 15.98 -8.96 0.32
C LYS A 40 16.33 -10.28 1.03
N VAL A 41 17.24 -10.24 2.01
CA VAL A 41 17.67 -11.43 2.75
C VAL A 41 16.56 -12.12 3.53
N ARG A 42 15.45 -11.42 3.80
CA ARG A 42 14.27 -11.94 4.52
C ARG A 42 13.15 -12.39 3.59
N ARG A 43 13.25 -12.12 2.29
CA ARG A 43 12.29 -12.59 1.27
C ARG A 43 12.44 -14.10 1.05
N ALA A 44 11.50 -14.72 0.35
CA ALA A 44 11.41 -16.16 0.17
C ALA A 44 12.69 -16.80 -0.41
N ASP A 45 13.38 -16.07 -1.28
CA ASP A 45 14.64 -16.45 -1.95
C ASP A 45 15.90 -16.02 -1.19
N GLY A 46 15.75 -15.37 -0.03
CA GLY A 46 16.85 -14.81 0.76
C GLY A 46 17.53 -15.82 1.67
N ALA A 47 18.82 -15.59 1.98
CA ALA A 47 19.63 -16.43 2.86
C ALA A 47 19.07 -16.57 4.31
N ARG A 48 18.16 -15.69 4.72
CA ARG A 48 17.45 -15.73 6.01
C ARG A 48 15.95 -15.53 5.80
N ALA A 49 15.38 -16.26 4.84
CA ALA A 49 13.97 -16.21 4.50
C ALA A 49 13.08 -16.33 5.74
N GLY A 50 12.06 -15.47 5.83
CA GLY A 50 11.05 -15.53 6.88
C GLY A 50 11.54 -15.01 8.22
N GLY A 51 11.05 -15.56 9.32
CA GLY A 51 11.39 -15.14 10.70
C GLY A 51 10.73 -13.84 11.15
N PHE A 52 9.63 -13.45 10.51
CA PHE A 52 8.80 -12.30 10.90
C PHE A 52 7.31 -12.70 10.81
N PRO A 53 6.42 -12.03 11.57
CA PRO A 53 5.00 -12.38 11.57
C PRO A 53 4.37 -12.28 10.18
N GLY A 54 3.62 -13.30 9.77
CA GLY A 54 2.91 -13.33 8.49
C GLY A 54 3.79 -13.59 7.25
N ALA A 55 5.03 -14.06 7.43
CA ALA A 55 5.96 -14.31 6.33
C ALA A 55 5.39 -15.22 5.23
N ASP A 56 4.73 -16.32 5.61
CA ASP A 56 4.18 -17.28 4.64
C ASP A 56 3.13 -16.64 3.73
N GLN A 57 2.26 -15.81 4.29
CA GLN A 57 1.25 -15.07 3.53
C GLN A 57 1.90 -14.05 2.58
N VAL A 58 2.91 -13.33 3.05
CA VAL A 58 3.67 -12.37 2.22
C VAL A 58 4.36 -13.07 1.07
N PHE A 59 4.94 -14.25 1.29
CA PHE A 59 5.63 -15.03 0.25
C PHE A 59 4.64 -15.54 -0.79
N ALA A 60 3.53 -16.13 -0.35
CA ALA A 60 2.46 -16.55 -1.25
C ALA A 60 1.99 -15.39 -2.12
N GLN A 61 1.63 -14.24 -1.53
CA GLN A 61 1.17 -13.07 -2.26
C GLN A 61 2.24 -12.44 -3.16
N HIS A 62 3.53 -12.52 -2.79
CA HIS A 62 4.58 -12.03 -3.66
C HIS A 62 4.69 -12.87 -4.94
N GLN A 63 4.51 -14.18 -4.84
CA GLN A 63 4.62 -15.11 -5.96
C GLN A 63 3.36 -15.14 -6.83
N SER A 64 2.17 -15.23 -6.22
CA SER A 64 0.89 -15.38 -6.92
C SER A 64 0.17 -14.05 -7.18
N GLY A 65 0.67 -12.95 -6.62
CA GLY A 65 -0.06 -11.69 -6.53
C GLY A 65 -1.04 -11.66 -5.35
N ALA A 66 -1.47 -10.46 -4.98
CA ALA A 66 -2.49 -10.22 -3.96
C ALA A 66 -3.83 -9.86 -4.62
N ALA A 67 -4.95 -10.26 -4.01
CA ALA A 67 -6.30 -10.02 -4.52
C ALA A 67 -6.65 -8.53 -4.67
N ARG A 68 -5.98 -7.66 -3.90
CA ARG A 68 -6.09 -6.20 -4.01
C ARG A 68 -4.70 -5.59 -3.87
N LYS A 69 -4.48 -4.42 -4.46
CA LYS A 69 -3.21 -3.70 -4.39
C LYS A 69 -3.44 -2.19 -4.37
N ARG A 70 -2.74 -1.48 -3.49
CA ARG A 70 -2.74 -0.02 -3.40
C ARG A 70 -2.05 0.56 -4.61
N VAL A 71 -2.74 1.47 -5.28
CA VAL A 71 -2.27 2.25 -6.44
C VAL A 71 -2.56 3.73 -6.22
N GLY A 72 -1.85 4.59 -6.94
CA GLY A 72 -2.21 6.00 -7.05
C GLY A 72 -3.23 6.19 -8.17
N LEU A 73 -4.22 7.05 -7.95
CA LEU A 73 -5.20 7.45 -8.97
C LEU A 73 -5.06 8.94 -9.23
N LEU A 74 -5.12 9.31 -10.51
CA LEU A 74 -5.16 10.70 -10.94
C LEU A 74 -6.56 11.00 -11.51
N PRO A 75 -7.43 11.71 -10.78
CA PRO A 75 -8.73 12.13 -11.29
C PRO A 75 -8.56 13.04 -12.52
N GLN A 76 -9.46 12.89 -13.50
CA GLN A 76 -9.46 13.74 -14.71
C GLN A 76 -10.19 15.07 -14.46
N GLU A 77 -11.13 15.08 -13.53
CA GLU A 77 -11.93 16.25 -13.18
C GLU A 77 -11.29 17.07 -12.06
N ARG A 78 -11.67 18.36 -11.98
CA ARG A 78 -11.15 19.30 -10.96
C ARG A 78 -11.60 18.98 -9.54
N THR A 79 -12.70 18.26 -9.39
CA THR A 79 -13.26 17.91 -8.07
C THR A 79 -12.44 16.78 -7.45
N PRO A 80 -11.88 16.96 -6.24
CA PRO A 80 -11.12 15.90 -5.59
C PRO A 80 -11.99 14.68 -5.26
N VAL A 81 -11.49 13.49 -5.59
CA VAL A 81 -12.06 12.22 -5.11
C VAL A 81 -11.80 12.11 -3.61
N ARG A 82 -12.81 11.71 -2.84
CA ARG A 82 -12.74 11.57 -1.39
C ARG A 82 -12.59 10.12 -0.99
N GLU A 83 -12.10 9.91 0.23
CA GLU A 83 -12.05 8.60 0.87
C GLU A 83 -13.43 7.94 0.90
N GLY A 84 -13.48 6.63 0.68
CA GLY A 84 -14.72 5.85 0.61
C GLY A 84 -15.40 5.85 -0.75
N ALA A 85 -14.90 6.60 -1.75
CA ALA A 85 -15.40 6.49 -3.11
C ALA A 85 -15.16 5.09 -3.67
N GLU A 86 -16.22 4.49 -4.24
CA GLU A 86 -16.14 3.18 -4.87
C GLU A 86 -15.34 3.25 -6.17
N ILE A 87 -14.44 2.28 -6.36
CA ILE A 87 -13.70 2.10 -7.62
C ILE A 87 -14.42 1.02 -8.41
N VAL A 88 -15.00 1.42 -9.53
CA VAL A 88 -15.66 0.52 -10.48
C VAL A 88 -14.78 0.35 -11.73
N ASP A 89 -15.02 -0.72 -12.48
CA ASP A 89 -14.48 -0.81 -13.83
C ASP A 89 -15.30 0.07 -14.79
N ALA A 90 -14.99 0.00 -16.09
CA ALA A 90 -15.69 0.81 -17.09
C ALA A 90 -17.05 0.22 -17.53
N ASN A 91 -17.48 -0.93 -16.97
CA ASN A 91 -18.59 -1.73 -17.50
C ASN A 91 -19.87 -1.60 -16.69
#